data_AF-A0AAW1Y660-F1
#
_entry.id   AF-A0AAW1Y660-F1
#
_cell.length_a   1.000
_cell.length_b   1.000
_cell.length_c   1.000
_cell.angle_alpha   90.00
_cell.angle_beta   90.00
_cell.angle_gamma   90.00
#
_symmetry.space_group_name_H-M   'P 1'
#
loop_
_entity.id
_entity.type
_entity.pdbx_description
1 polymer ?
#
loop_
_entity_poly.entity_id
_entity_poly.type
_entity_poly.pdbx_seq_one_letter_code
_entity_poly.pdbx_strand_id
1 'polypeptide(L)'
;MFLGCSKLINVAVPGTIDERAINTKRVLNPWERNENHTLCLNSAKAVGCTVVNIGTQDFIEGRRHLVLGVISQIIKIQLLADLNLKKTPQLVELVDDSKDVEELMSLPPEKILLRMQRLYAHLLNVLAPEHSKPSALAAKNTLEREQRMGSQPKSRYRSLKTSPDDAIISREERAFRFWINSLGHSTYINNVFEDLRNGWALLESLDKISPGIVNWKIANKPPIKMPFRKVENCNQVVKIGKQLKFSLVNIAGNDIVQGNKKLILAYLWQLMRQQTGSQSCMKSFKDKSLSDGIFFLELLSSVQPRVVNWSLVTKGVTDEEKKMNASYIISIARKLGCSIFLLPEDITEVNQKMILTLTASIMYWFLKQPVEDRPSAISDSESSSQLETISNSTLDDSASESSMEENGNL
;
A
#
# COMPACT_ATOMS: atom_id res chain seq x y z
N MET A 1 -7.67 -19.56 3.61
CA MET A 1 -6.47 -19.39 4.44
C MET A 1 -6.06 -17.91 4.58
N PHE A 2 -5.89 -17.14 3.49
CA PHE A 2 -5.45 -15.73 3.54
C PHE A 2 -6.34 -14.80 4.41
N LEU A 3 -7.67 -14.82 4.20
CA LEU A 3 -8.60 -13.96 4.97
C LEU A 3 -8.50 -14.27 6.47
N GLY A 4 -8.12 -15.50 6.81
CA GLY A 4 -7.87 -15.92 8.18
C GLY A 4 -6.71 -15.17 8.81
N CYS A 5 -5.56 -15.03 8.15
CA CYS A 5 -4.38 -14.39 8.76
C CYS A 5 -4.57 -12.88 8.96
N SER A 6 -5.08 -12.15 7.95
CA SER A 6 -5.33 -10.70 8.09
C SER A 6 -6.38 -10.41 9.17
N LYS A 7 -7.45 -11.22 9.25
CA LYS A 7 -8.43 -11.10 10.32
C LYS A 7 -7.86 -11.50 11.68
N LEU A 8 -7.02 -12.52 11.74
CA LEU A 8 -6.36 -12.94 12.96
C LEU A 8 -5.46 -11.84 13.54
N ILE A 9 -4.80 -11.05 12.68
CA ILE A 9 -4.04 -9.87 13.12
C ILE A 9 -4.98 -8.84 13.78
N ASN A 10 -6.16 -8.58 13.22
CA ASN A 10 -7.14 -7.70 13.85
C ASN A 10 -7.76 -8.29 15.13
N VAL A 11 -7.87 -9.61 15.24
CA VAL A 11 -8.23 -10.26 16.51
C VAL A 11 -7.13 -10.02 17.55
N ALA A 12 -5.86 -10.13 17.15
CA ALA A 12 -4.70 -9.98 18.02
C ALA A 12 -4.45 -8.54 18.49
N VAL A 13 -4.57 -7.60 17.55
CA VAL A 13 -4.38 -6.17 17.78
C VAL A 13 -5.46 -5.43 16.96
N PRO A 14 -6.60 -5.08 17.58
CA PRO A 14 -7.71 -4.41 16.90
C PRO A 14 -7.28 -3.12 16.20
N GLY A 15 -7.79 -2.90 14.98
CA GLY A 15 -7.50 -1.70 14.20
C GLY A 15 -6.17 -1.70 13.45
N THR A 16 -5.40 -2.79 13.48
CA THR A 16 -4.11 -2.89 12.76
C THR A 16 -4.28 -2.85 11.24
N ILE A 17 -5.30 -3.53 10.72
CA ILE A 17 -5.61 -3.62 9.30
C ILE A 17 -7.02 -3.09 9.08
N ASP A 18 -7.15 -2.10 8.22
CA ASP A 18 -8.44 -1.70 7.68
C ASP A 18 -8.93 -2.79 6.71
N GLU A 19 -9.99 -3.51 7.08
CA GLU A 19 -10.53 -4.61 6.28
C GLU A 19 -11.01 -4.15 4.89
N ARG A 20 -11.30 -2.84 4.72
CA ARG A 20 -11.64 -2.24 3.43
C ARG A 20 -10.51 -2.31 2.40
N ALA A 21 -9.25 -2.43 2.85
CA ALA A 21 -8.10 -2.60 1.98
C ALA A 21 -7.94 -4.03 1.45
N ILE A 22 -8.62 -5.00 2.05
CA ILE A 22 -8.45 -6.42 1.76
C ILE A 22 -9.27 -6.81 0.51
N ASN A 23 -8.65 -7.53 -0.43
CA ASN A 23 -9.37 -8.07 -1.58
C ASN A 23 -10.19 -9.30 -1.13
N THR A 24 -11.53 -9.18 -1.08
CA THR A 24 -12.46 -10.19 -0.51
C THR A 24 -13.26 -10.97 -1.55
N LYS A 25 -12.94 -10.85 -2.84
CA LYS A 25 -13.64 -11.57 -3.92
C LYS A 25 -13.58 -13.08 -3.73
N ARG A 26 -14.64 -13.79 -4.15
CA ARG A 26 -14.72 -15.27 -4.10
C ARG A 26 -13.56 -15.95 -4.85
N VAL A 27 -13.16 -15.38 -5.98
CA VAL A 27 -12.00 -15.81 -6.76
C VAL A 27 -11.06 -14.63 -6.91
N LEU A 28 -9.84 -14.76 -6.37
CA LEU A 28 -8.79 -13.75 -6.44
C LEU A 28 -7.80 -14.08 -7.54
N ASN A 29 -7.45 -13.07 -8.34
CA ASN A 29 -6.35 -13.21 -9.30
C ASN A 29 -4.99 -13.29 -8.57
N PRO A 30 -3.91 -13.75 -9.24
CA PRO A 30 -2.60 -13.90 -8.60
C PRO A 30 -2.06 -12.62 -7.96
N TRP A 31 -2.32 -11.47 -8.59
CA TRP A 31 -1.87 -10.17 -8.11
C TRP A 31 -2.63 -9.74 -6.84
N GLU A 32 -3.97 -9.80 -6.84
CA GLU A 32 -4.83 -9.50 -5.70
C GLU A 32 -4.51 -10.40 -4.50
N ARG A 33 -4.14 -11.66 -4.75
CA ARG A 33 -3.67 -12.59 -3.73
C ARG A 33 -2.32 -12.17 -3.17
N ASN A 34 -1.38 -11.81 -4.03
CA ASN A 34 -0.06 -11.32 -3.61
C ASN A 34 -0.18 -10.05 -2.77
N GLU A 35 -0.99 -9.07 -3.19
CA GLU A 35 -1.27 -7.85 -2.42
C GLU A 35 -1.78 -8.14 -1.02
N ASN A 36 -2.73 -9.08 -0.90
CA ASN A 36 -3.25 -9.49 0.39
C ASN A 36 -2.17 -10.13 1.29
N HIS A 37 -1.25 -10.91 0.72
CA HIS A 37 -0.12 -11.47 1.46
C HIS A 37 0.90 -10.40 1.86
N THR A 38 1.18 -9.44 1.00
CA THR A 38 2.04 -8.29 1.29
C THR A 38 1.47 -7.48 2.46
N LEU A 39 0.17 -7.17 2.41
CA LEU A 39 -0.55 -6.50 3.50
C LEU A 39 -0.42 -7.30 4.80
N CYS A 40 -0.70 -8.61 4.76
CA CYS A 40 -0.61 -9.47 5.93
C CYS A 40 0.80 -9.47 6.56
N LEU A 41 1.86 -9.62 5.75
CA LEU A 41 3.24 -9.67 6.23
C LEU A 41 3.70 -8.33 6.81
N ASN A 42 3.41 -7.22 6.14
CA ASN A 42 3.80 -5.90 6.62
C ASN A 42 3.01 -5.50 7.88
N SER A 43 1.74 -5.88 7.97
CA SER A 43 0.96 -5.68 9.20
C SER A 43 1.43 -6.59 10.34
N ALA A 44 1.84 -7.83 10.05
CA ALA A 44 2.45 -8.72 11.05
C ALA A 44 3.76 -8.13 11.61
N LYS A 45 4.61 -7.55 10.75
CA LYS A 45 5.81 -6.81 11.21
C LYS A 45 5.44 -5.66 12.13
N ALA A 46 4.41 -4.90 11.77
CA ALA A 46 3.98 -3.73 12.54
C ALA A 46 3.48 -4.06 13.95
N VAL A 47 2.90 -5.25 14.15
CA VAL A 47 2.48 -5.73 15.49
C VAL A 47 3.58 -6.48 16.25
N GLY A 48 4.79 -6.58 15.69
CA GLY A 48 5.94 -7.20 16.35
C GLY A 48 6.23 -8.65 15.97
N CYS A 49 5.59 -9.21 14.95
CA CYS A 49 5.97 -10.54 14.44
C CYS A 49 7.32 -10.48 13.70
N THR A 50 8.18 -11.46 13.97
CA THR A 50 9.43 -11.68 13.24
C THR A 50 9.16 -12.48 11.97
N VAL A 51 9.14 -11.80 10.83
CA VAL A 51 8.86 -12.39 9.50
C VAL A 51 9.96 -12.12 8.46
N VAL A 52 11.20 -11.92 8.91
CA VAL A 52 12.35 -11.53 8.05
C VAL A 52 12.62 -12.52 6.92
N ASN A 53 12.48 -13.82 7.20
CA ASN A 53 12.73 -14.90 6.23
C ASN A 53 11.44 -15.46 5.62
N ILE A 54 10.36 -14.67 5.59
CA ILE A 54 9.06 -15.11 5.08
C ILE A 54 8.57 -14.12 4.03
N GLY A 55 8.49 -14.57 2.78
CA GLY A 55 7.99 -13.82 1.65
C GLY A 55 6.53 -14.15 1.32
N THR A 56 5.94 -13.37 0.40
CA THR A 56 4.58 -13.61 -0.08
C THR A 56 4.44 -14.95 -0.80
N GLN A 57 5.52 -15.39 -1.47
CA GLN A 57 5.56 -16.66 -2.18
C GLN A 57 5.40 -17.87 -1.23
N ASP A 58 5.95 -17.80 -0.02
CA ASP A 58 5.81 -18.85 0.99
C ASP A 58 4.35 -19.08 1.39
N PHE A 59 3.57 -18.00 1.43
CA PHE A 59 2.13 -18.03 1.68
C PHE A 59 1.35 -18.55 0.46
N ILE A 60 1.75 -18.16 -0.75
CA ILE A 60 1.13 -18.62 -2.00
C ILE A 60 1.33 -20.13 -2.18
N GLU A 61 2.53 -20.63 -1.86
CA GLU A 61 2.88 -22.05 -1.90
C GLU A 61 2.33 -22.85 -0.70
N GLY A 62 1.88 -22.16 0.35
CA GLY A 62 1.33 -22.79 1.55
C GLY A 62 2.38 -23.55 2.35
N ARG A 63 3.60 -23.01 2.49
CA ARG A 63 4.69 -23.63 3.27
C ARG A 63 4.30 -23.68 4.74
N ARG A 64 3.77 -24.84 5.16
CA ARG A 64 3.08 -25.02 6.45
C ARG A 64 3.87 -24.53 7.65
N HIS A 65 5.16 -24.85 7.73
CA HIS A 65 6.01 -24.45 8.85
C HIS A 65 6.14 -22.92 8.99
N LEU A 66 6.23 -22.19 7.89
CA LEU A 66 6.31 -20.72 7.89
C LEU A 66 4.96 -20.10 8.24
N VAL A 67 3.88 -20.59 7.62
CA VAL A 67 2.51 -20.08 7.88
C VAL A 67 2.11 -20.33 9.34
N LEU A 68 2.37 -21.52 9.87
CA LEU A 68 2.12 -21.85 11.28
C LEU A 68 3.01 -21.03 12.22
N GLY A 69 4.27 -20.76 11.83
CA GLY A 69 5.16 -19.89 12.58
C GLY A 69 4.60 -18.47 12.74
N VAL A 70 4.05 -17.88 11.67
CA VAL A 70 3.39 -16.56 11.73
C VAL A 70 2.12 -16.61 12.58
N ILE A 71 1.26 -17.61 12.37
CA ILE A 71 0.02 -17.77 13.15
C ILE A 71 0.33 -17.92 14.65
N SER A 72 1.34 -18.72 15.00
CA SER A 72 1.76 -18.93 16.39
C SER A 72 2.21 -17.61 17.04
N GLN A 73 2.99 -16.79 16.33
CA GLN A 73 3.40 -15.47 16.83
C GLN A 73 2.20 -14.53 17.03
N ILE A 74 1.23 -14.51 16.10
CA ILE A 74 0.02 -13.69 16.23
C ILE A 74 -0.83 -14.14 17.43
N ILE A 75 -1.01 -15.45 17.62
CA ILE A 75 -1.73 -16.00 18.78
C ILE A 75 -1.01 -15.62 20.08
N LYS A 76 0.32 -15.72 20.13
CA LYS A 76 1.12 -15.27 21.27
C LYS A 76 0.87 -13.79 21.57
N ILE A 77 0.89 -12.91 20.57
CA ILE A 77 0.60 -11.48 20.77
C ILE A 77 -0.78 -11.30 21.40
N GLN A 78 -1.82 -11.97 20.87
CA GLN A 78 -3.18 -11.88 21.42
C GLN A 78 -3.26 -12.33 22.89
N LEU A 79 -2.69 -13.50 23.20
CA LEU A 79 -2.77 -14.09 24.55
C LEU A 79 -1.97 -13.29 25.58
N LEU A 80 -0.91 -12.62 25.13
CA LEU A 80 0.01 -11.91 26.00
C LEU A 80 -0.25 -10.39 26.05
N ALA A 81 -1.22 -9.88 25.28
CA ALA A 81 -1.51 -8.45 25.18
C ALA A 81 -1.91 -7.80 26.51
N ASP A 82 -2.54 -8.56 27.41
CA ASP A 82 -3.00 -8.08 28.72
C ASP A 82 -1.97 -8.26 29.84
N LEU A 83 -0.88 -8.98 29.57
CA LEU A 83 0.19 -9.23 30.54
C LEU A 83 1.17 -8.05 30.60
N ASN A 84 0.68 -6.93 31.12
CA ASN A 84 1.49 -5.78 31.48
C ASN A 84 0.99 -5.15 32.77
N LEU A 85 1.86 -4.45 33.48
CA LEU A 85 1.57 -3.84 34.79
C LEU A 85 0.43 -2.80 34.75
N LYS A 86 0.12 -2.23 33.57
CA LYS A 86 -1.00 -1.29 33.42
C LYS A 86 -2.36 -1.99 33.50
N LYS A 87 -2.50 -3.16 32.89
CA LYS A 87 -3.77 -3.93 32.87
C LYS A 87 -3.85 -4.96 33.99
N THR A 88 -2.71 -5.45 34.46
CA THR A 88 -2.62 -6.44 35.54
C THR A 88 -1.78 -5.84 36.68
N PRO A 89 -2.33 -4.90 37.49
CA PRO A 89 -1.59 -4.23 38.57
C PRO A 89 -1.12 -5.20 39.66
N GLN A 90 -1.76 -6.37 39.76
CA GLN A 90 -1.35 -7.49 40.62
C GLN A 90 0.07 -8.00 40.30
N LEU A 91 0.63 -7.65 39.13
CA LEU A 91 2.03 -7.93 38.81
C LEU A 91 3.03 -7.20 39.73
N VAL A 92 2.61 -6.12 40.40
CA VAL A 92 3.42 -5.37 41.38
C VAL A 92 3.69 -6.22 42.62
N GLU A 93 2.77 -7.12 43.00
CA GLU A 93 2.89 -7.98 44.19
C GLU A 93 3.94 -9.09 44.03
N LEU A 94 4.55 -9.26 42.85
CA LEU A 94 5.61 -10.24 42.58
C LEU A 94 7.02 -9.70 42.81
N VAL A 95 7.08 -8.48 43.31
CA VAL A 95 8.29 -7.71 43.34
C VAL A 95 8.43 -7.03 44.70
N ASP A 96 9.49 -7.38 45.43
CA ASP A 96 9.75 -6.87 46.77
C ASP A 96 10.32 -5.43 46.75
N ASP A 97 11.01 -5.02 45.67
CA ASP A 97 11.71 -3.73 45.54
C ASP A 97 11.37 -2.96 44.24
N SER A 98 11.41 -1.62 44.29
CA SER A 98 11.08 -0.76 43.13
C SER A 98 11.99 -0.93 41.91
N LYS A 99 13.25 -1.38 42.09
CA LYS A 99 14.20 -1.67 41.00
C LYS A 99 13.78 -2.88 40.16
N ASP A 100 13.19 -3.88 40.80
CA ASP A 100 12.77 -5.12 40.14
C ASP A 100 11.47 -4.92 39.34
N VAL A 101 10.71 -3.84 39.62
CA VAL A 101 9.50 -3.48 38.86
C VAL A 101 9.87 -2.95 37.48
N GLU A 102 10.93 -2.15 37.38
CA GLU A 102 11.48 -1.71 36.09
C GLU A 102 12.07 -2.88 35.29
N GLU A 103 12.75 -3.81 35.97
CA GLU A 103 13.23 -5.04 35.33
C GLU A 103 12.05 -5.89 34.81
N LEU A 104 11.00 -6.08 35.62
CA LEU A 104 9.78 -6.82 35.24
C LEU A 104 9.07 -6.18 34.03
N MET A 105 9.04 -4.85 33.95
CA MET A 105 8.50 -4.09 32.80
C MET A 105 9.28 -4.31 31.50
N SER A 106 10.56 -4.64 31.60
CA SER A 106 11.43 -4.88 30.44
C SER A 106 11.42 -6.33 29.95
N LEU A 107 10.83 -7.25 30.73
CA LEU A 107 10.83 -8.67 30.40
C LEU A 107 9.81 -8.99 29.29
N PRO A 108 10.16 -9.89 28.35
CA PRO A 108 9.19 -10.46 27.42
C PRO A 108 8.02 -11.12 28.20
N PRO A 109 6.77 -11.03 27.71
CA PRO A 109 5.60 -11.54 28.43
C PRO A 109 5.68 -13.03 28.79
N GLU A 110 6.46 -13.82 28.05
CA GLU A 110 6.75 -15.23 28.32
C GLU A 110 7.48 -15.43 29.67
N LYS A 111 8.41 -14.52 30.02
CA LYS A 111 9.12 -14.56 31.32
C LYS A 111 8.22 -14.08 32.46
N ILE A 112 7.32 -13.13 32.19
CA ILE A 112 6.31 -12.64 33.14
C ILE A 112 5.34 -13.78 33.50
N LEU A 113 4.85 -14.54 32.50
CA LEU A 113 4.02 -15.73 32.72
C LEU A 113 4.72 -16.79 33.59
N LEU A 114 5.99 -17.07 33.34
CA LEU A 114 6.74 -18.04 34.14
C LEU A 114 6.88 -17.59 35.59
N ARG A 115 7.05 -16.28 35.83
CA ARG A 115 7.13 -15.72 37.18
C ARG A 115 5.77 -15.74 37.88
N MET A 116 4.69 -15.43 37.15
CA MET A 116 3.30 -15.60 37.62
C MET A 116 3.00 -17.03 38.01
N GLN A 117 3.32 -18.02 37.16
CA GLN A 117 3.06 -19.44 37.44
C GLN A 117 3.78 -19.90 38.70
N ARG A 118 5.02 -19.47 38.92
CA ARG A 118 5.76 -19.77 40.15
C ARG A 118 5.07 -19.21 41.39
N LEU A 119 4.54 -17.98 41.31
CA LEU A 119 3.84 -17.34 42.42
C LEU A 119 2.47 -17.98 42.70
N TYR A 120 1.68 -18.27 41.66
CA TYR A 120 0.41 -19.00 41.79
C TYR A 120 0.61 -20.41 42.36
N ALA A 121 1.67 -21.13 41.94
CA ALA A 121 2.01 -22.42 42.52
C ALA A 121 2.36 -22.31 44.01
N HIS A 122 3.06 -21.24 44.42
CA HIS A 122 3.36 -20.96 45.82
C HIS A 122 2.08 -20.61 46.62
N LEU A 123 1.22 -19.74 46.09
CA LEU A 123 -0.07 -19.37 46.70
C LEU A 123 -1.03 -20.56 46.82
N LEU A 124 -1.10 -21.45 45.83
CA LEU A 124 -1.86 -22.70 45.90
C LEU A 124 -1.37 -23.61 47.02
N ASN A 125 -0.05 -23.73 47.21
CA ASN A 125 0.53 -24.51 48.30
C ASN A 125 0.27 -23.90 49.68
N VAL A 126 0.11 -22.57 49.78
CA VAL A 126 -0.14 -21.84 51.03
C VAL A 126 -1.63 -21.79 51.38
N LEU A 127 -2.52 -21.56 50.40
CA LEU A 127 -3.95 -21.35 50.61
C LEU A 127 -4.79 -22.63 50.55
N ALA A 128 -4.30 -23.68 49.87
CA ALA A 128 -5.00 -24.94 49.71
C ALA A 128 -4.01 -26.14 49.74
N PRO A 129 -3.33 -26.39 50.87
CA PRO A 129 -2.34 -27.46 50.99
C PRO A 129 -2.92 -28.85 50.69
N GLU A 130 -4.22 -29.03 50.96
CA GLU A 130 -5.04 -30.25 50.71
C GLU A 130 -5.06 -30.66 49.21
N HIS A 131 -4.86 -29.72 48.29
CA HIS A 131 -4.91 -29.95 46.84
C HIS A 131 -3.54 -29.92 46.17
N SER A 132 -2.46 -29.61 46.89
CA SER A 132 -1.11 -29.67 46.36
C SER A 132 -0.59 -31.11 46.42
N LYS A 133 -0.54 -31.78 45.27
CA LYS A 133 0.15 -33.08 45.16
C LYS A 133 1.63 -32.84 44.86
N PRO A 134 2.57 -33.40 45.63
CA PRO A 134 4.00 -33.38 45.29
C PRO A 134 4.27 -34.44 44.23
N SER A 135 3.89 -34.19 42.98
CA SER A 135 4.38 -34.96 41.83
C SER A 135 4.11 -34.21 40.51
N ALA A 136 4.94 -33.21 40.22
CA ALA A 136 5.06 -32.69 38.87
C ALA A 136 6.45 -32.08 38.64
N LEU A 137 7.49 -32.86 38.93
CA LEU A 137 8.85 -32.54 38.52
C LEU A 137 9.54 -33.80 38.00
N ALA A 138 9.16 -34.22 36.78
CA ALA A 138 10.03 -34.93 35.84
C ALA A 138 9.22 -35.39 34.61
N ALA A 139 9.49 -34.79 33.45
CA ALA A 139 9.43 -35.49 32.17
C ALA A 139 10.24 -34.69 31.14
N LYS A 140 11.53 -35.04 31.02
CA LYS A 140 12.35 -34.75 29.83
C LYS A 140 12.03 -35.79 28.75
N ASN A 141 11.84 -35.31 27.52
CA ASN A 141 12.13 -35.88 26.20
C ASN A 141 11.74 -37.34 25.88
N THR A 142 11.17 -37.58 24.69
CA THR A 142 11.74 -38.45 23.62
C THR A 142 10.98 -38.27 22.29
N LEU A 143 11.75 -38.36 21.20
CA LEU A 143 11.49 -38.18 19.77
C LEU A 143 11.02 -39.49 19.08
N GLU A 144 10.55 -39.37 17.82
CA GLU A 144 10.24 -40.43 16.81
C GLU A 144 8.91 -41.20 17.00
N ARG A 145 8.04 -41.46 16.02
CA ARG A 145 8.07 -41.87 14.59
C ARG A 145 6.61 -41.61 14.06
N GLU A 146 6.25 -41.26 12.82
CA GLU A 146 6.37 -42.01 11.56
C GLU A 146 5.74 -41.21 10.39
N GLN A 147 6.29 -41.37 9.18
CA GLN A 147 5.76 -40.90 7.89
C GLN A 147 4.88 -41.97 7.20
N ARG A 148 3.98 -41.55 6.29
CA ARG A 148 3.57 -42.12 4.96
C ARG A 148 2.23 -41.49 4.53
N MET A 149 1.84 -41.20 3.29
CA MET A 149 2.33 -41.19 1.90
C MET A 149 1.24 -40.47 1.07
N GLY A 150 1.56 -39.81 -0.05
CA GLY A 150 0.54 -39.42 -1.04
C GLY A 150 0.90 -38.27 -2.00
N SER A 151 1.23 -38.63 -3.25
CA SER A 151 1.71 -37.84 -4.40
C SER A 151 0.65 -37.08 -5.22
N GLN A 152 1.09 -36.08 -6.00
CA GLN A 152 0.33 -35.16 -6.89
C GLN A 152 -0.37 -35.82 -8.12
N PRO A 153 -1.13 -35.05 -8.93
CA PRO A 153 -0.51 -34.46 -10.14
C PRO A 153 -0.94 -33.02 -10.52
N LYS A 154 -0.07 -32.38 -11.32
CA LYS A 154 -0.19 -31.06 -11.97
C LYS A 154 -1.17 -31.10 -13.16
N SER A 155 -1.88 -29.99 -13.40
CA SER A 155 -2.50 -29.70 -14.70
C SER A 155 -2.10 -28.31 -15.21
N ARG A 156 -1.76 -28.30 -16.49
CA ARG A 156 -1.20 -27.25 -17.34
C ARG A 156 -2.36 -26.49 -17.99
N TYR A 157 -2.42 -25.17 -17.84
CA TYR A 157 -3.22 -24.31 -18.72
C TYR A 157 -2.35 -23.24 -19.37
N ARG A 158 -2.24 -23.34 -20.69
CA ARG A 158 -1.67 -22.35 -21.59
C ARG A 158 -2.80 -21.39 -21.94
N SER A 159 -2.77 -20.18 -21.38
CA SER A 159 -3.67 -19.08 -21.77
C SER A 159 -2.98 -18.24 -22.83
N LEU A 160 -3.70 -17.96 -23.91
CA LEU A 160 -3.35 -17.00 -24.95
C LEU A 160 -2.93 -15.67 -24.29
N LYS A 161 -1.74 -15.18 -24.62
CA LYS A 161 -1.24 -13.90 -24.16
C LYS A 161 -2.05 -12.79 -24.86
N THR A 162 -3.06 -12.25 -24.19
CA THR A 162 -3.42 -10.84 -24.39
C THR A 162 -2.25 -9.99 -23.93
N SER A 163 -1.88 -8.96 -24.68
CA SER A 163 -0.80 -8.07 -24.25
C SER A 163 -1.17 -7.46 -22.87
N PRO A 164 -0.19 -7.22 -21.98
CA PRO A 164 -0.43 -6.58 -20.69
C PRO A 164 -1.20 -5.25 -20.84
N ASP A 165 -0.90 -4.50 -21.90
CA ASP A 165 -1.52 -3.23 -22.23
C ASP A 165 -3.02 -3.37 -22.57
N ASP A 166 -3.40 -4.38 -23.36
CA ASP A 166 -4.80 -4.63 -23.71
C ASP A 166 -5.64 -5.01 -22.48
N ALA A 167 -5.04 -5.76 -21.54
CA ALA A 167 -5.68 -6.13 -20.29
C ALA A 167 -5.87 -4.92 -19.34
N ILE A 168 -4.96 -3.94 -19.39
CA ILE A 168 -5.06 -2.69 -18.62
C ILE A 168 -6.15 -1.80 -19.22
N ILE A 169 -6.10 -1.55 -20.53
CA ILE A 169 -7.08 -0.74 -21.28
C ILE A 169 -8.51 -1.27 -21.06
N SER A 170 -8.70 -2.60 -21.09
CA SER A 170 -10.01 -3.22 -20.86
C SER A 170 -10.55 -3.03 -19.43
N ARG A 171 -9.66 -2.93 -18.43
CA ARG A 171 -10.07 -2.71 -17.03
C ARG A 171 -10.39 -1.24 -16.75
N GLU A 172 -9.62 -0.32 -17.32
CA GLU A 172 -9.85 1.12 -17.19
C GLU A 172 -11.12 1.56 -17.92
N GLU A 173 -11.36 1.04 -19.13
CA GLU A 173 -12.62 1.23 -19.87
C GLU A 173 -13.82 0.92 -18.99
N ARG A 174 -13.81 -0.25 -18.32
CA ARG A 174 -14.93 -0.68 -17.48
C ARG A 174 -15.15 0.26 -16.30
N ALA A 175 -14.08 0.72 -15.67
CA ALA A 175 -14.15 1.65 -14.54
C ALA A 175 -14.73 3.00 -14.98
N PHE A 176 -14.21 3.57 -16.06
CA PHE A 176 -14.70 4.85 -16.59
C PHE A 176 -16.13 4.75 -17.11
N ARG A 177 -16.52 3.61 -17.70
CA ARG A 177 -17.89 3.38 -18.14
C ARG A 177 -18.88 3.43 -17.00
N PHE A 178 -18.59 2.73 -15.90
CA PHE A 178 -19.45 2.77 -14.72
C PHE A 178 -19.48 4.15 -14.08
N TRP A 179 -18.32 4.82 -14.01
CA TRP A 179 -18.25 6.17 -13.49
C TRP A 179 -19.06 7.16 -14.33
N ILE A 180 -18.90 7.21 -15.65
CA ILE A 180 -19.67 8.11 -16.52
C ILE A 180 -21.17 7.84 -16.36
N ASN A 181 -21.60 6.57 -16.43
CA ASN A 181 -23.02 6.24 -16.28
C ASN A 181 -23.59 6.64 -14.90
N SER A 182 -22.76 6.72 -13.86
CA SER A 182 -23.18 7.20 -12.54
C SER A 182 -23.46 8.70 -12.47
N LEU A 183 -22.94 9.49 -13.42
CA LEU A 183 -23.17 10.94 -13.47
C LEU A 183 -24.60 11.27 -13.95
N GLY A 184 -25.33 10.31 -14.53
CA GLY A 184 -26.72 10.47 -14.96
C GLY A 184 -26.89 11.13 -16.32
N HIS A 185 -26.13 10.69 -17.34
CA HIS A 185 -26.24 11.17 -18.72
C HIS A 185 -27.58 10.84 -19.37
N SER A 186 -27.91 11.57 -20.44
CA SER A 186 -29.09 11.27 -21.26
C SER A 186 -28.95 9.98 -22.09
N THR A 187 -27.71 9.55 -22.33
CA THR A 187 -27.38 8.34 -23.10
C THR A 187 -26.53 7.39 -22.27
N TYR A 188 -26.87 6.09 -22.31
CA TYR A 188 -26.13 5.06 -21.60
C TYR A 188 -24.88 4.66 -22.38
N ILE A 189 -23.72 4.68 -21.72
CA ILE A 189 -22.42 4.35 -22.32
C ILE A 189 -22.17 2.86 -22.20
N ASN A 190 -22.06 2.18 -23.34
CA ASN A 190 -21.77 0.76 -23.47
C ASN A 190 -20.31 0.47 -23.77
N ASN A 191 -19.65 1.35 -24.53
CA ASN A 191 -18.23 1.28 -24.85
C ASN A 191 -17.64 2.70 -24.87
N VAL A 192 -16.77 2.99 -23.90
CA VAL A 192 -16.15 4.31 -23.74
C VAL A 192 -15.37 4.76 -24.99
N PHE A 193 -14.76 3.83 -25.74
CA PHE A 193 -13.97 4.17 -26.92
C PHE A 193 -14.79 4.48 -28.16
N GLU A 194 -16.04 4.03 -28.22
CA GLU A 194 -16.93 4.29 -29.37
C GLU A 194 -17.94 5.39 -29.06
N ASP A 195 -18.57 5.32 -27.89
CA ASP A 195 -19.70 6.18 -27.55
C ASP A 195 -19.27 7.64 -27.27
N LEU A 196 -18.00 7.86 -26.89
CA LEU A 196 -17.45 9.19 -26.62
C LEU A 196 -16.93 9.92 -27.87
N ARG A 197 -16.84 9.24 -29.02
CA ARG A 197 -16.20 9.77 -30.25
C ARG A 197 -16.94 10.94 -30.88
N ASN A 198 -18.20 11.17 -30.52
CA ASN A 198 -18.98 12.31 -31.00
C ASN A 198 -18.88 13.53 -30.06
N GLY A 199 -18.17 13.41 -28.94
CA GLY A 199 -17.94 14.45 -27.94
C GLY A 199 -19.14 14.81 -27.06
N TRP A 200 -20.35 14.33 -27.36
CA TRP A 200 -21.57 14.76 -26.66
C TRP A 200 -21.58 14.34 -25.18
N ALA A 201 -21.33 13.06 -24.90
CA ALA A 201 -21.31 12.56 -23.53
C ALA A 201 -20.18 13.18 -22.68
N LEU A 202 -19.05 13.56 -23.31
CA LEU A 202 -17.97 14.29 -22.64
C LEU A 202 -18.39 15.72 -22.27
N LEU A 203 -19.12 16.42 -23.15
CA LEU A 203 -19.69 17.72 -22.83
C LEU A 203 -20.71 17.61 -21.69
N GLU A 204 -21.60 16.61 -21.72
CA GLU A 204 -22.53 16.37 -20.60
C GLU A 204 -21.80 16.09 -19.28
N SER A 205 -20.72 15.30 -19.30
CA SER A 205 -19.88 15.07 -18.11
C SER A 205 -19.25 16.36 -17.60
N LEU A 206 -18.71 17.19 -18.49
CA LEU A 206 -18.09 18.47 -18.14
C LEU A 206 -19.09 19.43 -17.49
N ASP A 207 -20.30 19.54 -18.04
CA ASP A 207 -21.32 20.44 -17.50
C ASP A 207 -21.90 19.92 -16.16
N LYS A 208 -21.90 18.60 -15.95
CA LYS A 208 -22.27 18.02 -14.65
C LYS A 208 -21.21 18.27 -13.57
N ILE A 209 -19.92 18.21 -13.94
CA ILE A 209 -18.80 18.43 -13.02
C ILE A 209 -18.59 19.92 -12.75
N SER A 210 -18.78 20.76 -13.76
CA SER A 210 -18.68 22.21 -13.67
C SER A 210 -19.89 22.85 -14.37
N PRO A 211 -21.00 23.05 -13.65
CA PRO A 211 -22.23 23.60 -14.22
C PRO A 211 -22.01 24.94 -14.93
N GLY A 212 -22.44 25.01 -16.20
CA GLY A 212 -22.37 26.22 -17.02
C GLY A 212 -21.06 26.39 -17.78
N ILE A 213 -20.11 25.46 -17.68
CA ILE A 213 -18.85 25.52 -18.43
C ILE A 213 -19.03 25.21 -19.92
N VAL A 214 -20.08 24.47 -20.26
CA VAL A 214 -20.36 24.07 -21.63
C VAL A 214 -21.25 25.11 -22.32
N ASN A 215 -20.72 25.69 -23.39
CA ASN A 215 -21.54 26.46 -24.33
C ASN A 215 -22.36 25.53 -25.23
N TRP A 216 -23.59 25.25 -24.83
CA TRP A 216 -24.51 24.38 -25.58
C TRP A 216 -24.97 24.95 -26.93
N LYS A 217 -24.79 26.26 -27.21
CA LYS A 217 -25.18 26.88 -28.49
C LYS A 217 -24.33 26.42 -29.67
N ILE A 218 -23.08 26.03 -29.41
CA ILE A 218 -22.12 25.56 -30.40
C ILE A 218 -21.96 24.03 -30.39
N ALA A 219 -22.68 23.33 -29.50
CA ALA A 219 -22.63 21.89 -29.38
C ALA A 219 -23.63 21.21 -30.32
N ASN A 220 -23.18 20.18 -31.02
CA ASN A 220 -23.97 19.42 -31.97
C ASN A 220 -24.56 18.17 -31.31
N LYS A 221 -25.89 18.11 -31.14
CA LYS A 221 -26.58 16.97 -30.53
C LYS A 221 -26.62 15.75 -31.46
N PRO A 222 -26.37 14.51 -30.97
CA PRO A 222 -26.56 13.28 -31.73
C PRO A 222 -28.02 13.06 -32.18
N PRO A 223 -28.25 12.36 -33.31
CA PRO A 223 -27.27 11.68 -34.17
C PRO A 223 -26.53 12.64 -35.13
N ILE A 224 -25.20 12.60 -35.11
CA ILE A 224 -24.34 13.48 -35.92
C ILE A 224 -23.93 12.77 -37.22
N LYS A 225 -24.51 13.19 -38.36
CA LYS A 225 -24.16 12.64 -39.69
C LYS A 225 -22.85 13.18 -40.24
N MET A 226 -22.58 14.48 -40.08
CA MET A 226 -21.41 15.13 -40.66
C MET A 226 -20.17 14.98 -39.76
N PRO A 227 -19.04 14.42 -40.23
CA PRO A 227 -17.87 14.17 -39.40
C PRO A 227 -17.28 15.42 -38.72
N PHE A 228 -17.27 16.56 -39.40
CA PHE A 228 -16.70 17.80 -38.84
C PHE A 228 -17.44 18.28 -37.58
N ARG A 229 -18.74 18.01 -37.46
CA ARG A 229 -19.54 18.35 -36.26
C ARG A 229 -19.15 17.55 -35.02
N LYS A 230 -18.64 16.31 -35.21
CA LYS A 230 -18.04 15.54 -34.11
C LYS A 230 -16.74 16.21 -33.64
N VAL A 231 -15.93 16.68 -34.59
CA VAL A 231 -14.68 17.38 -34.31
C VAL A 231 -14.95 18.71 -33.58
N GLU A 232 -16.00 19.45 -33.95
CA GLU A 232 -16.42 20.67 -33.24
C GLU A 232 -16.73 20.41 -31.76
N ASN A 233 -17.53 19.37 -31.47
CA ASN A 233 -17.81 18.97 -30.09
C ASN A 233 -16.53 18.59 -29.35
N CYS A 234 -15.69 17.74 -29.94
CA CYS A 234 -14.45 17.29 -29.31
C CYS A 234 -13.43 18.44 -29.14
N ASN A 235 -13.40 19.42 -30.03
CA ASN A 235 -12.59 20.63 -29.88
C ASN A 235 -13.06 21.46 -28.69
N GLN A 236 -14.37 21.57 -28.48
CA GLN A 236 -14.92 22.22 -27.30
C GLN A 236 -14.55 21.46 -26.02
N VAL A 237 -14.62 20.13 -26.01
CA VAL A 237 -14.18 19.28 -24.89
C VAL A 237 -12.71 19.55 -24.53
N VAL A 238 -11.81 19.58 -25.53
CA VAL A 238 -10.39 19.86 -25.32
C VAL A 238 -10.18 21.30 -24.83
N LYS A 239 -10.89 22.28 -25.41
CA LYS A 239 -10.81 23.69 -25.01
C LYS A 239 -11.21 23.88 -23.55
N ILE A 240 -12.32 23.28 -23.13
CA ILE A 240 -12.79 23.32 -21.75
C ILE A 240 -11.80 22.60 -20.83
N GLY A 241 -11.27 21.45 -21.24
CA GLY A 241 -10.24 20.74 -20.46
C GLY A 241 -9.00 21.61 -20.20
N LYS A 242 -8.54 22.37 -21.21
CA LYS A 242 -7.45 23.34 -21.04
C LYS A 242 -7.82 24.47 -20.07
N GLN A 243 -9.05 24.98 -20.11
CA GLN A 243 -9.55 25.98 -19.16
C GLN A 243 -9.60 25.43 -17.72
N LEU A 244 -9.93 24.15 -17.56
CA LEU A 244 -9.88 23.40 -16.30
C LEU A 244 -8.45 22.98 -15.89
N LYS A 245 -7.41 23.48 -16.60
CA LYS A 245 -5.99 23.21 -16.35
C LYS A 245 -5.60 21.73 -16.50
N PHE A 246 -6.28 20.98 -17.36
CA PHE A 246 -5.84 19.63 -17.72
C PHE A 246 -4.55 19.69 -18.54
N SER A 247 -3.64 18.75 -18.27
CA SER A 247 -2.46 18.52 -19.10
C SER A 247 -2.90 17.80 -20.37
N LEU A 248 -3.14 18.59 -21.42
CA LEU A 248 -3.60 18.16 -22.74
C LEU A 248 -2.57 18.54 -23.81
N VAL A 249 -1.27 18.33 -23.52
CA VAL A 249 -0.18 18.57 -24.47
C VAL A 249 -0.39 17.61 -25.65
N ASN A 250 -0.47 18.16 -26.85
CA ASN A 250 -0.68 17.42 -28.11
C ASN A 250 -1.99 16.60 -28.22
N ILE A 251 -3.04 16.95 -27.45
CA ILE A 251 -4.38 16.37 -27.63
C ILE A 251 -5.26 17.36 -28.41
N ALA A 252 -5.79 16.92 -29.55
CA ALA A 252 -6.75 17.64 -30.38
C ALA A 252 -8.13 16.96 -30.37
N GLY A 253 -9.18 17.69 -30.75
CA GLY A 253 -10.52 17.12 -30.84
C GLY A 253 -10.60 15.94 -31.81
N ASN A 254 -9.78 15.96 -32.86
CA ASN A 254 -9.72 14.88 -33.85
C ASN A 254 -9.23 13.55 -33.24
N ASP A 255 -8.36 13.57 -32.24
CA ASP A 255 -7.86 12.35 -31.59
C ASP A 255 -8.98 11.59 -30.86
N ILE A 256 -9.92 12.33 -30.27
CA ILE A 256 -11.11 11.77 -29.62
C ILE A 256 -12.05 11.18 -30.68
N VAL A 257 -12.25 11.89 -31.80
CA VAL A 257 -13.09 11.40 -32.91
C VAL A 257 -12.50 10.13 -33.54
N GLN A 258 -11.17 10.02 -33.61
CA GLN A 258 -10.47 8.83 -34.08
C GLN A 258 -10.55 7.65 -33.10
N GLY A 259 -11.00 7.86 -31.86
CA GLY A 259 -11.10 6.80 -30.87
C GLY A 259 -9.75 6.44 -30.27
N ASN A 260 -8.81 7.39 -30.15
CA ASN A 260 -7.50 7.13 -29.56
C ASN A 260 -7.66 6.75 -28.07
N LYS A 261 -7.59 5.44 -27.80
CA LYS A 261 -7.88 4.86 -26.48
C LYS A 261 -7.04 5.49 -25.38
N LYS A 262 -5.73 5.67 -25.60
CA LYS A 262 -4.81 6.23 -24.61
C LYS A 262 -5.20 7.67 -24.24
N LEU A 263 -5.54 8.48 -25.24
CA LEU A 263 -5.90 9.88 -25.02
C LEU A 263 -7.30 10.04 -24.40
N ILE A 264 -8.25 9.19 -24.78
CA ILE A 264 -9.59 9.15 -24.16
C ILE A 264 -9.47 8.78 -22.68
N LEU A 265 -8.71 7.74 -22.33
CA LEU A 265 -8.50 7.35 -20.93
C LEU A 265 -7.79 8.44 -20.14
N ALA A 266 -6.75 9.05 -20.72
CA ALA A 266 -6.03 10.17 -20.10
C ALA A 266 -6.95 11.37 -19.83
N TYR A 267 -7.86 11.68 -20.75
CA TYR A 267 -8.85 12.75 -20.58
C TYR A 267 -9.85 12.42 -19.48
N LEU A 268 -10.42 11.21 -19.49
CA LEU A 268 -11.41 10.76 -18.51
C LEU A 268 -10.83 10.69 -17.10
N TRP A 269 -9.57 10.28 -16.98
CA TRP A 269 -8.86 10.29 -15.70
C TRP A 269 -8.75 11.71 -15.13
N GLN A 270 -8.34 12.69 -15.94
CA GLN A 270 -8.27 14.09 -15.50
C GLN A 270 -9.64 14.66 -15.16
N LEU A 271 -10.67 14.30 -15.94
CA LEU A 271 -12.05 14.71 -15.69
C LEU A 271 -12.60 14.12 -14.38
N MET A 272 -12.35 12.85 -14.12
CA MET A 272 -12.71 12.19 -12.86
C MET A 272 -11.98 12.81 -11.67
N ARG A 273 -10.70 13.15 -11.82
CA ARG A 273 -9.92 13.86 -10.78
C ARG A 273 -10.46 15.26 -10.49
N GLN A 274 -10.94 15.97 -11.51
CA GLN A 274 -11.53 17.29 -11.32
C GLN A 274 -12.82 17.24 -10.50
N GLN A 275 -13.59 16.16 -10.64
CA GLN A 275 -14.79 15.91 -9.84
C GLN A 275 -14.48 15.59 -8.38
N THR A 276 -13.41 14.81 -8.12
CA THR A 276 -13.04 14.42 -6.75
C THR A 276 -12.34 15.55 -5.98
N GLY A 277 -11.90 16.61 -6.67
CA GLY A 277 -11.58 17.90 -6.07
C GLY A 277 -10.39 17.89 -5.10
N SER A 278 -9.17 17.80 -5.62
CA SER A 278 -8.04 18.65 -5.20
C SER A 278 -6.75 18.31 -5.96
N GLN A 279 -5.96 19.36 -6.22
CA GLN A 279 -4.52 19.24 -6.38
C GLN A 279 -3.95 19.47 -4.98
N SER A 280 -4.06 18.49 -4.10
CA SER A 280 -3.48 18.67 -2.77
C SER A 280 -1.95 18.74 -2.93
N CYS A 281 -1.38 19.93 -2.69
CA CYS A 281 0.06 20.17 -2.79
C CYS A 281 0.59 20.42 -1.39
N MET A 282 1.35 19.45 -0.88
CA MET A 282 2.03 19.57 0.40
C MET A 282 3.27 20.45 0.25
N LYS A 283 3.29 21.63 0.90
CA LYS A 283 4.46 22.51 0.95
C LYS A 283 5.49 22.09 1.99
N SER A 284 5.05 21.39 3.02
CA SER A 284 5.87 20.94 4.15
C SER A 284 5.25 19.71 4.80
N PHE A 285 6.07 18.82 5.36
CA PHE A 285 5.59 17.66 6.14
C PHE A 285 4.91 18.02 7.47
N LYS A 286 4.81 19.32 7.81
CA LYS A 286 4.07 19.86 8.96
C LYS A 286 2.71 20.45 8.59
N ASP A 287 2.31 20.37 7.33
CA ASP A 287 1.09 21.02 6.85
C ASP A 287 -0.16 20.38 7.48
N LYS A 288 -0.98 21.19 8.17
CA LYS A 288 -2.18 20.71 8.88
C LYS A 288 -3.22 20.11 7.93
N SER A 289 -3.20 20.50 6.66
CA SER A 289 -4.07 19.90 5.63
C SER A 289 -3.85 18.40 5.48
N LEU A 290 -2.66 17.88 5.82
CA LEU A 290 -2.36 16.45 5.77
C LEU A 290 -3.21 15.59 6.71
N SER A 291 -3.82 16.20 7.73
CA SER A 291 -4.67 15.51 8.71
C SER A 291 -5.93 14.90 8.12
N ASP A 292 -6.42 15.40 6.97
CA ASP A 292 -7.59 14.85 6.26
C ASP A 292 -7.30 13.53 5.52
N GLY A 293 -6.01 13.22 5.32
CA GLY A 293 -5.52 12.04 4.62
C GLY A 293 -5.71 12.06 3.10
N ILE A 294 -6.39 13.06 2.52
CA ILE A 294 -6.71 13.12 1.09
C ILE A 294 -5.42 13.15 0.27
N PHE A 295 -4.42 13.92 0.70
CA PHE A 295 -3.12 14.00 0.04
C PHE A 295 -2.45 12.63 -0.13
N PHE A 296 -2.42 11.81 0.92
CA PHE A 296 -1.79 10.50 0.84
C PHE A 296 -2.60 9.52 0.00
N LEU A 297 -3.94 9.62 -0.02
CA LEU A 297 -4.78 8.80 -0.87
C LEU A 297 -4.61 9.17 -2.35
N GLU A 298 -4.47 10.46 -2.66
CA GLU A 298 -4.14 10.94 -4.01
C GLU A 298 -2.74 10.46 -4.43
N LEU A 299 -1.74 10.53 -3.53
CA LEU A 299 -0.39 10.04 -3.77
C LEU A 299 -0.35 8.52 -4.00
N LEU A 300 -1.04 7.74 -3.18
CA LEU A 300 -1.12 6.29 -3.35
C LEU A 300 -1.84 5.92 -4.65
N SER A 301 -2.89 6.66 -5.00
CA SER A 301 -3.62 6.49 -6.26
C SER A 301 -2.80 6.93 -7.48
N SER A 302 -1.87 7.87 -7.35
CA SER A 302 -0.99 8.27 -8.46
C SER A 302 0.12 7.25 -8.68
N VAL A 303 0.63 6.64 -7.60
CA VAL A 303 1.63 5.57 -7.63
C VAL A 303 1.06 4.26 -8.15
N GLN A 304 -0.16 3.90 -7.74
CA GLN A 304 -0.88 2.74 -8.27
C GLN A 304 -2.39 2.97 -8.24
N PRO A 305 -3.03 3.36 -9.36
CA PRO A 305 -4.45 3.74 -9.39
C PRO A 305 -5.43 2.68 -8.88
N ARG A 306 -5.03 1.41 -8.85
CA ARG A 306 -5.91 0.28 -8.49
C ARG A 306 -6.04 0.03 -6.99
N VAL A 307 -5.14 0.56 -6.15
CA VAL A 307 -5.14 0.21 -4.72
C VAL A 307 -6.09 1.05 -3.89
N VAL A 308 -6.42 2.27 -4.34
CA VAL A 308 -7.35 3.16 -3.63
C VAL A 308 -8.75 3.03 -4.21
N ASN A 309 -9.71 2.66 -3.36
CA ASN A 309 -11.13 2.74 -3.72
C ASN A 309 -11.73 4.02 -3.15
N TRP A 310 -11.89 5.03 -4.01
CA TRP A 310 -12.44 6.34 -3.67
C TRP A 310 -13.86 6.30 -3.12
N SER A 311 -14.64 5.23 -3.35
CA SER A 311 -15.97 5.09 -2.76
C SER A 311 -15.94 4.89 -1.24
N LEU A 312 -14.77 4.54 -0.68
CA LEU A 312 -14.56 4.29 0.75
C LEU A 312 -13.90 5.47 1.47
N VAL A 313 -13.45 6.46 0.70
CA VAL A 313 -12.74 7.64 1.19
C VAL A 313 -13.75 8.68 1.65
N THR A 314 -13.50 9.26 2.82
CA THR A 314 -14.32 10.33 3.39
C THR A 314 -13.66 11.69 3.18
N LYS A 315 -14.38 12.78 3.45
CA LYS A 315 -13.84 14.15 3.28
C LYS A 315 -12.82 14.53 4.35
N GLY A 316 -12.74 13.81 5.47
CA GLY A 316 -11.77 14.10 6.55
C GLY A 316 -12.08 15.37 7.33
N VAL A 317 -13.36 15.74 7.47
CA VAL A 317 -13.77 16.96 8.20
C VAL A 317 -13.84 16.69 9.70
N THR A 318 -14.41 15.53 10.09
CA THR A 318 -14.51 15.09 11.49
C THR A 318 -13.30 14.25 11.89
N ASP A 319 -13.02 14.16 13.19
CA ASP A 319 -11.88 13.39 13.68
C ASP A 319 -12.06 11.88 13.42
N GLU A 320 -13.30 11.38 13.45
CA GLU A 320 -13.64 10.02 13.05
C GLU A 320 -13.35 9.77 11.57
N GLU A 321 -13.73 10.70 10.68
CA GLU A 321 -13.43 10.62 9.24
C GLU A 321 -11.93 10.62 8.96
N LYS A 322 -11.18 11.50 9.62
CA LYS A 322 -9.72 11.56 9.52
C LYS A 322 -9.09 10.24 9.96
N LYS A 323 -9.55 9.67 11.08
CA LYS A 323 -9.08 8.38 11.58
C LYS A 323 -9.40 7.22 10.64
N MET A 324 -10.59 7.24 10.02
CA MET A 324 -10.97 6.28 8.99
C MET A 324 -10.08 6.38 7.75
N ASN A 325 -9.79 7.60 7.27
CA ASN A 325 -8.89 7.82 6.14
C ASN A 325 -7.45 7.39 6.49
N ALA A 326 -6.93 7.76 7.66
CA ALA A 326 -5.59 7.41 8.14
C ALA A 326 -5.38 5.89 8.24
N SER A 327 -6.33 5.17 8.83
CA SER A 327 -6.29 3.70 8.92
C SER A 327 -6.27 3.04 7.54
N TYR A 328 -7.03 3.60 6.60
CA TYR A 328 -7.07 3.13 5.22
C TYR A 328 -5.74 3.39 4.50
N ILE A 329 -5.15 4.59 4.62
CA ILE A 329 -3.85 4.95 4.05
C ILE A 329 -2.76 3.97 4.47
N ILE A 330 -2.67 3.69 5.78
CA ILE A 330 -1.66 2.77 6.33
C ILE A 330 -1.82 1.38 5.73
N SER A 331 -3.06 0.90 5.66
CA SER A 331 -3.37 -0.42 5.12
C SER A 331 -3.04 -0.52 3.64
N ILE A 332 -3.36 0.51 2.85
CA ILE A 332 -3.01 0.56 1.42
C ILE A 332 -1.50 0.67 1.20
N ALA A 333 -0.79 1.50 1.95
CA ALA A 333 0.66 1.62 1.84
C ALA A 333 1.36 0.28 2.17
N ARG A 334 0.93 -0.41 3.24
CA ARG A 334 1.41 -1.76 3.59
C ARG A 334 1.09 -2.79 2.50
N LYS A 335 -0.08 -2.70 1.88
CA LYS A 335 -0.52 -3.56 0.76
C LYS A 335 0.36 -3.40 -0.48
N LEU A 336 0.80 -2.18 -0.79
CA LEU A 336 1.76 -1.93 -1.86
C LEU A 336 3.11 -2.58 -1.57
N GLY A 337 3.53 -2.59 -0.31
CA GLY A 337 4.81 -3.15 0.12
C GLY A 337 5.62 -2.23 1.01
N CYS A 338 5.09 -1.06 1.37
CA CYS A 338 5.77 -0.15 2.27
C CYS A 338 5.85 -0.77 3.68
N SER A 339 7.06 -0.98 4.17
CA SER A 339 7.30 -1.51 5.52
C SER A 339 7.28 -0.36 6.54
N ILE A 340 6.08 0.07 6.92
CA ILE A 340 5.85 1.25 7.75
C ILE A 340 5.22 0.91 9.11
N PHE A 341 5.57 1.71 10.12
CA PHE A 341 5.18 1.50 11.53
C PHE A 341 4.37 2.65 12.13
N LEU A 342 3.85 3.56 11.29
CA LEU A 342 2.98 4.65 11.77
C LEU A 342 1.61 4.13 12.23
N LEU A 343 1.06 4.87 13.19
CA LEU A 343 -0.31 4.75 13.69
C LEU A 343 -1.24 5.73 12.96
N PRO A 344 -2.57 5.50 12.93
CA PRO A 344 -3.51 6.46 12.37
C PRO A 344 -3.36 7.87 12.97
N GLU A 345 -3.08 7.94 14.28
CA GLU A 345 -2.88 9.17 15.04
C GLU A 345 -1.70 10.01 14.50
N ASP A 346 -0.64 9.37 14.00
CA ASP A 346 0.50 10.07 13.40
C ASP A 346 0.13 10.88 12.15
N ILE A 347 -0.90 10.44 11.41
CA ILE A 347 -1.41 11.16 10.24
C ILE A 347 -2.38 12.26 10.70
N THR A 348 -3.31 11.94 11.59
CA THR A 348 -4.33 12.91 12.04
C THR A 348 -3.73 14.07 12.82
N GLU A 349 -2.68 13.82 13.59
CA GLU A 349 -1.94 14.84 14.35
C GLU A 349 -0.78 15.48 13.55
N VAL A 350 -0.52 14.99 12.33
CA VAL A 350 0.56 15.46 11.45
C VAL A 350 1.94 15.38 12.12
N ASN A 351 2.30 14.18 12.55
CA ASN A 351 3.63 13.88 13.06
C ASN A 351 4.65 13.88 11.90
N GLN A 352 5.30 15.03 11.68
CA GLN A 352 6.21 15.27 10.56
C GLN A 352 7.27 14.18 10.31
N LYS A 353 7.79 13.52 11.35
CA LYS A 353 8.81 12.47 11.21
C LYS A 353 8.20 11.21 10.61
N MET A 354 7.00 10.87 11.04
CA MET A 354 6.25 9.70 10.56
C MET A 354 5.68 9.95 9.17
N ILE A 355 5.20 11.16 8.90
CA ILE A 355 4.77 11.60 7.58
C ILE A 355 5.91 11.56 6.55
N LEU A 356 7.11 12.02 6.91
CA LEU A 356 8.30 11.90 6.07
C LEU A 356 8.61 10.43 5.77
N THR A 357 8.57 9.58 6.80
CA THR A 357 8.85 8.14 6.67
C THR A 357 7.84 7.45 5.74
N LEU A 358 6.55 7.79 5.85
CA LEU A 358 5.50 7.30 4.96
C LEU A 358 5.77 7.71 3.51
N THR A 359 6.02 9.01 3.28
CA THR A 359 6.24 9.56 1.94
C THR A 359 7.49 8.96 1.29
N ALA A 360 8.59 8.87 2.05
CA ALA A 360 9.83 8.24 1.60
C ALA A 360 9.65 6.76 1.27
N SER A 361 8.83 6.03 2.06
CA SER A 361 8.54 4.62 1.79
C SER A 361 7.74 4.41 0.51
N ILE A 362 6.74 5.26 0.26
CA ILE A 362 5.95 5.25 -0.98
C ILE A 362 6.85 5.58 -2.18
N MET A 363 7.70 6.61 -2.06
CA MET A 363 8.67 6.99 -3.09
C MET A 363 9.67 5.87 -3.38
N TYR A 364 10.24 5.25 -2.34
CA TYR A 364 11.18 4.13 -2.48
C TYR A 364 10.54 2.96 -3.22
N TRP A 365 9.30 2.61 -2.88
CA TRP A 365 8.57 1.55 -3.57
C TRP A 365 8.34 1.88 -5.06
N PHE A 366 7.95 3.12 -5.37
CA PHE A 366 7.77 3.59 -6.74
C PHE A 366 9.08 3.55 -7.55
N LEU A 367 10.19 3.95 -6.95
CA LEU A 367 11.50 3.96 -7.61
C LEU A 367 12.01 2.55 -7.92
N LYS A 368 11.70 1.57 -7.07
CA LYS A 368 12.12 0.17 -7.20
C LYS A 368 11.43 -0.59 -8.34
N GLN A 369 10.36 -0.05 -8.92
CA GLN A 369 9.71 -0.71 -10.06
C GLN A 369 10.62 -0.72 -11.30
N PRO A 370 10.62 -1.82 -12.09
CA PRO A 370 11.36 -1.87 -13.35
C PRO A 370 10.88 -0.74 -14.27
N VAL A 371 11.82 -0.16 -15.04
CA VAL A 371 11.60 1.06 -15.84
C VAL A 371 10.43 0.92 -16.84
N GLU A 372 10.13 -0.30 -17.28
CA GLU A 372 9.03 -0.62 -18.21
C GLU A 372 7.62 -0.42 -17.63
N ASP A 373 7.45 -0.50 -16.30
CA ASP A 373 6.15 -0.33 -15.63
C ASP A 373 5.92 1.09 -15.08
N ARG A 374 6.91 1.99 -15.21
CA ARG A 374 6.77 3.38 -14.75
C ARG A 374 5.89 4.16 -15.74
N PRO A 375 4.86 4.90 -15.28
CA PRO A 375 4.19 5.87 -16.14
C PRO A 375 5.25 6.82 -16.68
N SER A 376 5.41 6.89 -18.00
CA SER A 376 6.39 7.74 -18.66
C SER A 376 6.30 9.15 -18.11
N ALA A 377 7.28 9.54 -17.29
CA ALA A 377 7.45 10.91 -16.85
C ALA A 377 7.65 11.76 -18.10
N ILE A 378 6.92 12.86 -18.16
CA ILE A 378 7.13 13.91 -19.16
C ILE A 378 8.61 14.27 -19.13
N SER A 379 9.28 14.07 -20.25
CA SER A 379 10.65 14.50 -20.46
C SER A 379 10.66 16.02 -20.50
N ASP A 380 10.91 16.66 -19.36
CA ASP A 380 11.43 18.02 -19.38
C ASP A 380 12.85 17.94 -19.90
N SER A 381 12.98 18.32 -21.17
CA SER A 381 14.24 18.62 -21.80
C SER A 381 14.84 19.87 -21.16
N GLU A 382 15.78 19.69 -20.24
CA GLU A 382 16.74 20.73 -19.92
C GLU A 382 18.17 20.22 -20.14
N SER A 383 18.79 20.83 -21.14
CA SER A 383 20.22 20.94 -21.45
C SER A 383 21.18 19.95 -20.78
N SER A 384 21.73 19.05 -21.61
CA SER A 384 23.06 18.50 -21.39
C SER A 384 24.09 19.64 -21.30
N SER A 385 24.53 19.96 -20.10
CA SER A 385 25.88 20.47 -19.88
C SER A 385 26.75 19.28 -19.52
N GLN A 386 27.62 18.91 -20.46
CA GLN A 386 28.73 18.00 -20.23
C GLN A 386 29.59 18.59 -19.10
N LEU A 387 29.72 17.86 -17.99
CA LEU A 387 30.82 18.07 -17.06
C LEU A 387 31.71 16.84 -17.17
N GLU A 388 32.75 17.04 -17.97
CA GLU A 388 33.88 16.14 -18.13
C GLU A 388 34.49 15.83 -16.76
N THR A 389 34.80 14.54 -16.59
CA THR A 389 35.63 14.03 -15.51
C THR A 389 37.03 14.61 -15.67
N ILE A 390 37.36 15.64 -14.88
CA ILE A 390 38.75 16.06 -14.69
C ILE A 390 39.21 15.51 -13.34
N SER A 391 39.90 14.39 -13.43
CA SER A 391 40.84 13.90 -12.44
C SER A 391 41.96 14.93 -12.29
N ASN A 392 42.08 15.57 -11.14
CA ASN A 392 43.31 16.29 -10.78
C ASN A 392 43.98 15.56 -9.62
N SER A 393 44.88 14.66 -10.01
CA SER A 393 46.06 14.27 -9.25
C SER A 393 46.94 15.51 -9.02
N THR A 394 47.28 15.78 -7.77
CA THR A 394 48.36 16.70 -7.42
C THR A 394 49.71 16.00 -7.63
N LEU A 395 50.51 16.59 -8.53
CA LEU A 395 51.92 16.32 -8.76
C LEU A 395 52.74 16.71 -7.52
N ASP A 396 53.73 15.91 -7.13
CA ASP A 396 55.12 16.26 -7.47
C ASP A 396 56.08 15.08 -7.28
N ASP A 397 57.05 15.07 -8.18
CA ASP A 397 58.02 14.02 -8.48
C ASP A 397 59.35 14.32 -7.75
N SER A 398 59.99 13.30 -7.16
CA SER A 398 61.40 13.34 -6.78
C SER A 398 61.94 11.92 -6.58
N ALA A 399 62.34 11.33 -7.71
CA ALA A 399 63.64 10.74 -7.98
C ALA A 399 64.25 9.71 -6.99
N SER A 400 64.41 8.50 -7.55
CA SER A 400 65.60 7.61 -7.47
C SER A 400 65.57 6.47 -6.44
N GLU A 401 65.34 5.26 -6.96
CA GLU A 401 65.85 4.03 -6.36
C GLU A 401 67.38 3.92 -6.58
N SER A 402 68.12 3.59 -5.52
CA SER A 402 69.30 2.74 -5.64
C SER A 402 69.36 1.78 -4.45
N SER A 403 69.45 0.50 -4.79
CA SER A 403 69.74 -0.64 -3.91
C SER A 403 71.14 -0.57 -3.31
N MET A 404 71.34 -1.05 -2.07
CA MET A 404 72.29 -2.13 -1.75
C MET A 404 72.24 -2.52 -0.27
N GLU A 405 72.16 -3.84 -0.07
CA GLU A 405 72.32 -4.56 1.17
C GLU A 405 73.77 -4.50 1.70
N GLU A 406 73.89 -4.72 3.02
CA GLU A 406 75.09 -5.23 3.67
C GLU A 406 75.51 -6.59 3.08
N ASN A 407 76.80 -6.74 2.76
CA ASN A 407 77.53 -7.97 3.08
C ASN A 407 79.04 -7.70 3.17
N GLY A 408 79.52 -7.61 4.40
CA GLY A 408 80.89 -7.96 4.75
C GLY A 408 80.98 -9.47 4.91
N ASN A 409 81.99 -10.04 4.27
CA ASN A 409 82.56 -11.37 4.42
C ASN A 409 82.01 -12.30 5.53
N LEU A 410 81.75 -13.53 5.06
CA LEU A 410 81.86 -14.85 5.71
C LEU A 410 80.66 -15.39 6.50
#